data_AF-A0A7W5T763-F1
#
_entry.id   AF-A0A7W5T763-F1
#
_cell.length_a   1.000
_cell.length_b   1.000
_cell.length_c   1.000
_cell.angle_alpha   90.00
_cell.angle_beta   90.00
_cell.angle_gamma   90.00
#
_symmetry.space_group_name_H-M   'P 1'
#
loop_
_entity.id
_entity.type
_entity.pdbx_description
1 polymer ?
#
loop_
_entity_poly.entity_id
_entity_poly.type
_entity_poly.pdbx_seq_one_letter_code
_entity_poly.pdbx_strand_id
1 'polypeptide(L)' 'MESRLHPALHRPAPYPADEAFENLRQRVHVLLDSGETSRWELLRAEWRYDVALLTNDFRLWMQHLDRGFDTAK' A
#
# COMPACT_ATOMS: atom_id res chain seq x y z
N MET A 1 -15.84 -1.33 -36.12
CA MET A 1 -15.27 -2.38 -35.26
C MET A 1 -14.55 -1.65 -34.13
N GLU A 2 -15.31 -1.25 -33.12
CA GLU A 2 -14.80 -0.47 -31.98
C GLU A 2 -14.20 -1.44 -30.98
N SER A 3 -12.88 -1.58 -31.04
CA SER A 3 -12.13 -2.29 -30.00
C SER A 3 -12.27 -1.51 -28.71
N ARG A 4 -13.20 -1.94 -27.86
CA ARG A 4 -13.31 -1.48 -26.48
C ARG A 4 -11.98 -1.78 -25.79
N LEU A 5 -11.15 -0.74 -25.71
CA LEU A 5 -10.00 -0.68 -24.82
C LEU A 5 -10.56 -0.74 -23.40
N HIS A 6 -10.87 -1.94 -22.93
CA HIS A 6 -10.97 -2.17 -21.50
C HIS A 6 -9.59 -1.81 -20.96
N PRO A 7 -9.43 -0.73 -20.15
CA PRO A 7 -8.21 -0.61 -19.38
C PRO A 7 -8.15 -1.90 -18.58
N ALA A 8 -7.09 -2.68 -18.80
CA ALA A 8 -6.84 -3.90 -18.05
C ALA A 8 -7.07 -3.53 -16.60
N LEU A 9 -8.08 -4.15 -15.97
CA LEU A 9 -8.35 -3.98 -14.55
C LEU A 9 -7.00 -4.11 -13.88
N HIS A 10 -6.48 -3.00 -13.36
CA HIS A 10 -5.20 -2.96 -12.68
C HIS A 10 -5.33 -3.99 -11.57
N ARG A 11 -4.84 -5.21 -11.82
CA ARG A 11 -4.61 -6.17 -10.77
C ARG A 11 -3.61 -5.45 -9.89
N PRO A 12 -3.95 -5.13 -8.63
CA PRO A 12 -2.98 -4.53 -7.73
C PRO A 12 -1.75 -5.43 -7.82
N ALA A 13 -0.59 -4.84 -8.13
CA ALA A 13 0.66 -5.57 -8.04
C ALA A 13 0.67 -6.24 -6.66
N PRO A 14 1.17 -7.49 -6.53
CA PRO A 14 1.31 -8.12 -5.23
C PRO A 14 1.98 -7.12 -4.30
N TYR A 15 1.26 -6.74 -3.25
CA TYR A 15 1.71 -5.73 -2.31
C TYR A 15 3.10 -6.12 -1.81
N PRO A 16 4.03 -5.17 -1.59
CA PRO A 16 5.36 -5.50 -1.07
C PRO A 16 5.23 -6.46 0.11
N ALA A 17 5.90 -7.62 0.00
CA ALA A 17 6.06 -8.59 1.08
C ALA A 17 7.02 -8.08 2.16
N ASP A 18 6.97 -6.78 2.45
CA ASP A 18 7.71 -6.16 3.53
C ASP A 18 7.02 -6.52 4.83
N GLU A 19 7.76 -7.16 5.73
CA GLU A 19 7.30 -7.57 7.05
C GLU A 19 6.74 -6.37 7.84
N ALA A 20 7.32 -5.19 7.70
CA ALA A 20 6.83 -3.97 8.35
C ALA A 20 5.44 -3.58 7.84
N PHE A 21 5.19 -3.76 6.55
CA PHE A 21 3.93 -3.44 5.91
C PHE A 21 2.83 -4.46 6.28
N GLU A 22 3.15 -5.75 6.27
CA GLU A 22 2.21 -6.79 6.71
C GLU A 22 1.84 -6.65 8.19
N ASN A 23 2.80 -6.30 9.05
CA ASN A 23 2.54 -5.99 10.46
C ASN A 23 1.58 -4.80 10.62
N LEU A 24 1.72 -3.78 9.78
CA LEU A 24 0.84 -2.61 9.78
C LEU A 24 -0.58 -2.98 9.33
N ARG A 25 -0.71 -3.79 8.28
CA ARG A 25 -1.98 -4.32 7.78
C ARG A 25 -2.71 -5.14 8.84
N GLN A 26 -1.99 -6.08 9.48
CA GLN A 26 -2.55 -6.90 10.55
C GLN A 26 -2.98 -6.04 11.74
N ARG A 27 -2.20 -5.02 12.11
CA ARG A 27 -2.55 -4.11 13.19
C ARG A 27 -3.85 -3.36 12.91
N VAL A 28 -4.05 -2.85 11.69
CA VAL A 28 -5.31 -2.19 11.31
C VAL A 28 -6.49 -3.17 11.43
N HIS A 29 -6.35 -4.39 10.93
CA HIS A 29 -7.39 -5.42 11.06
C HIS A 29 -7.75 -5.71 12.52
N VAL A 30 -6.75 -5.91 13.38
CA VAL A 30 -6.99 -6.16 14.81
C VAL A 30 -7.73 -4.99 15.47
N LEU A 31 -7.37 -3.74 15.15
CA LEU A 31 -8.02 -2.54 15.70
C LEU A 31 -9.45 -2.36 15.18
N LEU A 32 -9.74 -2.79 13.94
CA LEU A 32 -11.09 -2.78 13.37
C LEU A 32 -11.98 -3.86 13.99
N ASP A 33 -11.43 -5.06 14.20
CA ASP A 33 -12.17 -6.19 14.78
C ASP A 33 -12.44 -6.01 16.28
N SER A 34 -11.63 -5.19 16.96
CA SER A 34 -11.80 -4.88 18.38
C SER A 34 -12.71 -3.67 18.56
N GLY A 35 -13.99 -3.93 18.83
CA GLY A 35 -15.02 -2.90 19.03
C GLY A 35 -14.83 -1.96 20.25
N GLU A 36 -13.83 -2.22 21.10
CA GLU A 36 -13.47 -1.36 22.25
C GLU A 36 -12.28 -0.43 22.01
N THR A 37 -11.68 -0.50 20.81
CA THR A 37 -10.48 0.28 20.50
C THR A 37 -10.78 1.77 20.41
N SER A 38 -9.86 2.59 20.94
CA SER A 38 -9.91 4.04 20.79
C SER A 38 -9.96 4.42 19.31
N ARG A 39 -10.99 5.19 18.92
CA ARG A 39 -11.15 5.68 17.54
C ARG A 39 -9.92 6.44 17.03
N TRP A 40 -9.17 7.07 17.94
CA TRP A 40 -7.94 7.78 17.61
C TRP A 40 -6.77 6.84 17.30
N GLU A 41 -6.70 5.69 17.97
CA GLU A 41 -5.67 4.68 17.70
C GLU A 41 -5.91 3.99 16.36
N LEU A 42 -7.18 3.69 16.06
CA LEU A 42 -7.59 3.18 14.75
C LEU A 42 -7.24 4.18 13.65
N LEU A 43 -7.68 5.44 13.77
CA LEU A 43 -7.40 6.47 12.77
C LEU A 43 -5.90 6.65 12.52
N ARG A 44 -5.09 6.60 13.57
CA ARG A 44 -3.63 6.70 13.44
C ARG A 44 -3.04 5.48 12.71
N ALA A 45 -3.56 4.28 12.96
CA ALA A 45 -3.09 3.07 12.30
C ALA A 45 -3.48 3.05 10.82
N GLU A 46 -4.73 3.41 10.49
CA GLU A 46 -5.21 3.58 9.12
C GLU A 46 -4.40 4.63 8.37
N TRP A 47 -4.18 5.81 8.97
CA TRP A 47 -3.39 6.86 8.32
C TRP A 47 -1.95 6.42 8.02
N ARG A 48 -1.31 5.71 8.95
CA ARG A 48 0.02 5.13 8.72
C ARG A 48 0.01 4.11 7.59
N TYR A 49 -1.03 3.29 7.53
CA TYR A 49 -1.20 2.30 6.47
C TYR A 49 -1.30 2.98 5.12
N ASP A 50 -2.19 3.97 4.97
CA ASP A 50 -2.40 4.72 3.73
C ASP A 50 -1.13 5.44 3.25
N VAL A 51 -0.38 6.08 4.16
CA VAL A 51 0.90 6.73 3.82
C VAL A 51 1.95 5.71 3.36
N ALA A 52 1.98 4.52 3.98
CA ALA A 52 2.86 3.45 3.55
C ALA A 52 2.49 2.94 2.14
N LEU A 53 1.19 2.86 1.82
CA LEU A 53 0.72 2.53 0.46
C LEU A 53 1.27 3.54 -0.55
N LEU A 54 1.03 4.82 -0.28
CA LEU A 54 1.39 5.91 -1.18
C LEU A 54 2.90 5.97 -1.41
N THR A 55 3.68 5.79 -0.35
CA THR A 55 5.15 5.80 -0.43
C THR A 55 5.67 4.62 -1.24
N ASN A 56 5.07 3.44 -1.07
CA ASN A 56 5.44 2.27 -1.87
C ASN A 56 5.11 2.46 -3.36
N ASP A 57 3.90 2.93 -3.67
CA ASP A 57 3.49 3.17 -5.06
C ASP A 57 4.36 4.25 -5.72
N PHE A 58 4.71 5.30 -4.97
CA PHE A 58 5.65 6.31 -5.40
C PHE A 58 7.06 5.74 -5.66
N ARG A 59 7.56 4.87 -4.78
CA ARG A 59 8.85 4.18 -4.97
C ARG A 59 8.83 3.31 -6.23
N LEU A 60 7.79 2.51 -6.44
CA LEU A 60 7.64 1.68 -7.64
C LEU A 60 7.57 2.53 -8.92
N TRP A 61 6.88 3.67 -8.86
CA TRP A 61 6.86 4.64 -9.96
C TRP A 61 8.24 5.22 -10.24
N MET A 62 9.00 5.60 -9.20
CA MET A 62 10.38 6.07 -9.37
C MET A 62 11.29 4.98 -9.95
N GLN A 63 11.18 3.73 -9.49
CA GLN A 63 11.93 2.60 -10.06
C GLN A 63 11.60 2.34 -11.53
N HIS A 64 10.35 2.61 -11.93
CA HIS A 64 9.96 2.51 -13.34
C HIS A 64 10.64 3.59 -14.20
N LEU A 65 10.74 4.82 -13.69
CA LEU A 65 11.41 5.92 -14.39
C LEU A 65 12.94 5.81 -14.36
N ASP A 66 13.47 5.33 -13.24
CA ASP A 66 14.90 5.13 -13.01
C ASP A 66 15.11 3.76 -12.35
N ARG A 67 15.49 2.77 -13.17
CA ARG A 67 15.79 1.41 -12.70
C ARG A 67 16.94 1.37 -11.69
N GLY A 68 17.75 2.43 -11.59
CA GLY A 68 18.85 2.56 -10.64
C GLY A 68 18.45 3.15 -9.28
N PHE A 69 17.17 3.47 -9.06
CA PHE A 69 16.73 4.19 -7.85
C PHE A 69 17.12 3.51 -6.53
N ASP A 70 17.01 2.18 -6.45
CA ASP A 70 17.43 1.42 -5.26
C ASP A 70 18.94 1.13 -5.22
N THR A 71 19.66 1.42 -6.30
CA THR A 71 21.07 1.05 -6.48
C THR A 71 22.03 2.16 -6.08
N ALA A 72 21.52 3.37 -5.79
CA ALA A 72 22.28 4.44 -5.18
C ALA A 72 22.50 4.14 -3.68
N LYS A 73 23.46 3.26 -3.40
CA LYS A 73 23.95 2.97 -2.04
C LYS A 73 25.44 3.24 -1.96
#